data_AF-A0A653CPA4-F1
#
_entry.id   AF-A0A653CPA4-F1
#
_cell.length_a   1.000
_cell.length_b   1.000
_cell.length_c   1.000
_cell.angle_alpha   90.00
_cell.angle_beta   90.00
_cell.angle_gamma   90.00
#
_symmetry.space_group_name_H-M   'P 1'
#
loop_
_entity.id
_entity.type
_entity.pdbx_description
1 polymer ?
#
loop_
_entity_poly.entity_id
_entity_poly.type
_entity_poly.pdbx_seq_one_letter_code
_entity_poly.pdbx_strand_id
1 'polypeptide(L)'
;MVDLYTPEGIDILGNLIECNPDSPNQRFIGPIEVFAKLLVGYATVPLDKYHLAPSALEHFETASRDPAFYMILKRVVLLFQRYKSHLPPYTQKELSFPGVKIEDIKIDKLVTYFDKFESDVTNLVQLTPEEVKKDNVVIKVRQDRLNHKPFTYKIHVSSKTDQDATVRVYLGPKTDEYFRELNLQENRMNFIELDNFKYTLKAGSNVIEKSSSDSYWFIPDKTSMRDMIRKLTDALQGTAVDIDAFEAFYGFPNRLVLPIGRPEGFTFQLLVCLNPYKTPTVQTTQQPTTYYFGRVGTGMNYVDNYAFGFPLDRIMEDDALNVPNCMFKDVTIYHKEDINSSASGDNAV
;
A
#
# COMPACT_ATOMS: atom_id res chain seq x y z
N MET A 1 1.19 -20.26 -29.12
CA MET A 1 0.08 -20.38 -28.14
C MET A 1 0.71 -20.24 -26.77
N VAL A 2 0.20 -19.34 -25.94
CA VAL A 2 0.72 -19.11 -24.58
C VAL A 2 -0.34 -19.64 -23.63
N ASP A 3 0.00 -20.64 -22.81
CA ASP A 3 -0.88 -21.11 -21.75
C ASP A 3 -0.75 -20.20 -20.54
N LEU A 4 -1.87 -19.69 -20.03
CA LEU A 4 -1.92 -18.79 -18.89
C LEU A 4 -2.42 -19.48 -17.62
N TYR A 5 -2.89 -20.73 -17.68
CA TYR A 5 -3.41 -21.41 -16.48
C TYR A 5 -2.35 -22.29 -15.81
N THR A 6 -1.12 -21.77 -15.74
CA THR A 6 0.03 -22.35 -15.04
C THR A 6 0.38 -21.48 -13.81
N PRO A 7 1.25 -21.95 -12.90
CA PRO A 7 1.71 -21.12 -11.76
C PRO A 7 2.31 -19.77 -12.16
N GLU A 8 2.95 -19.68 -13.33
CA GLU A 8 3.60 -18.50 -13.89
C GLU A 8 2.64 -17.62 -14.72
N GLY A 9 1.41 -18.09 -14.95
CA GLY A 9 0.48 -17.47 -15.89
C GLY A 9 0.09 -16.03 -15.55
N ILE A 10 0.05 -15.69 -14.26
CA ILE A 10 -0.21 -14.32 -13.80
C ILE A 10 0.92 -13.37 -14.16
N ASP A 11 2.18 -13.83 -14.09
CA ASP A 11 3.37 -13.05 -14.48
C ASP A 11 3.39 -12.83 -15.99
N ILE A 12 3.11 -13.88 -16.77
CA ILE A 12 3.01 -13.78 -18.23
C ILE A 12 1.92 -12.78 -18.62
N LEU A 13 0.76 -12.84 -17.95
CA LEU A 13 -0.33 -11.88 -18.18
C LEU A 13 0.09 -10.44 -17.82
N GLY A 14 0.79 -10.25 -16.71
CA GLY A 14 1.35 -8.95 -16.31
C GLY A 14 2.27 -8.38 -17.40
N ASN A 15 3.22 -9.19 -17.86
CA ASN A 15 4.16 -8.80 -18.91
C ASN A 15 3.46 -8.48 -20.24
N LEU A 16 2.39 -9.20 -20.58
CA LEU A 16 1.57 -8.89 -21.76
C LEU A 16 0.83 -7.56 -21.62
N ILE A 17 0.19 -7.30 -20.48
CA ILE A 17 -0.62 -6.09 -20.25
C ILE A 17 0.24 -4.84 -20.17
N GLU A 18 1.34 -4.90 -19.41
CA GLU A 18 2.29 -3.79 -19.28
C GLU A 18 3.09 -3.59 -20.57
N CYS A 19 3.27 -4.65 -21.36
CA CYS A 19 4.14 -4.68 -22.53
C CYS A 19 5.62 -4.39 -22.17
N ASN A 20 6.06 -4.93 -21.04
CA ASN A 20 7.43 -4.77 -20.52
C ASN A 20 8.45 -5.64 -21.30
N PRO A 21 9.78 -5.51 -21.04
CA PRO A 21 10.84 -6.30 -21.70
C PRO A 21 10.65 -7.82 -21.66
N ASP A 22 9.96 -8.34 -20.65
CA ASP A 22 9.70 -9.78 -20.47
C ASP A 22 8.42 -10.25 -21.20
N SER A 23 7.73 -9.35 -21.89
CA SER A 23 6.55 -9.67 -22.68
C SER A 23 6.92 -10.54 -23.88
N PRO A 24 6.27 -11.70 -24.07
CA PRO A 24 6.63 -12.62 -25.15
C PRO A 24 6.32 -12.08 -26.55
N ASN A 25 5.47 -11.03 -26.68
CA ASN A 25 5.17 -10.40 -27.96
C ASN A 25 4.71 -8.94 -27.82
N GLN A 26 5.68 -8.05 -27.59
CA GLN A 26 5.44 -6.60 -27.47
C GLN A 26 4.79 -5.97 -28.71
N ARG A 27 5.17 -6.44 -29.91
CA ARG A 27 4.73 -5.84 -31.19
C ARG A 27 3.23 -6.05 -31.43
N PHE A 28 2.67 -7.17 -30.97
CA PHE A 28 1.27 -7.50 -31.21
C PHE A 28 0.32 -6.86 -30.20
N ILE A 29 0.66 -6.90 -28.90
CA ILE A 29 -0.21 -6.37 -27.84
C ILE A 29 -0.07 -4.86 -27.68
N GLY A 30 1.18 -4.36 -27.68
CA GLY A 30 1.48 -2.96 -27.41
C GLY A 30 1.16 -2.51 -25.97
N PRO A 31 1.64 -1.32 -25.55
CA PRO A 31 1.44 -0.82 -24.20
C PRO A 31 0.03 -0.21 -24.02
N ILE A 32 -0.93 -1.05 -23.63
CA ILE A 32 -2.36 -0.68 -23.52
C ILE A 32 -2.56 0.53 -22.60
N GLU A 33 -1.90 0.55 -21.44
CA GLU A 33 -2.02 1.65 -20.48
C GLU A 33 -1.49 2.97 -21.06
N VAL A 34 -0.36 2.95 -21.77
CA VAL A 34 0.26 4.13 -22.38
C VAL A 34 -0.67 4.71 -23.45
N PHE A 35 -1.23 3.86 -24.33
CA PHE A 35 -2.17 4.33 -25.34
C PHE A 35 -3.47 4.85 -24.74
N ALA A 36 -3.97 4.24 -23.67
CA ALA A 36 -5.15 4.72 -22.96
C ALA A 36 -4.89 6.12 -22.36
N LYS A 37 -3.74 6.33 -21.72
CA LYS A 37 -3.34 7.64 -21.16
C LYS A 37 -3.18 8.69 -22.25
N LEU A 38 -2.54 8.37 -23.37
CA LEU A 38 -2.38 9.29 -24.49
C LEU A 38 -3.73 9.70 -25.11
N LEU A 39 -4.63 8.72 -25.31
CA LEU A 39 -5.95 8.97 -25.89
C LEU A 39 -6.83 9.81 -24.98
N VAL A 40 -6.86 9.50 -23.68
CA VAL A 40 -7.73 10.18 -22.70
C VAL A 40 -7.15 11.53 -22.27
N GLY A 41 -5.83 11.64 -22.19
CA GLY A 41 -5.13 12.89 -21.89
C GLY A 41 -5.36 13.96 -22.96
N TYR A 42 -5.66 13.53 -24.20
CA TYR A 42 -6.07 14.38 -25.32
C TYR A 42 -5.15 15.60 -25.54
N ALA A 43 -3.85 15.42 -25.27
CA ALA A 43 -2.84 16.42 -25.54
C ALA A 43 -2.75 16.69 -27.05
N THR A 44 -2.37 17.92 -27.41
CA THR A 44 -2.16 18.29 -28.81
C THR A 44 -1.05 17.43 -29.40
N VAL A 45 -1.30 16.83 -30.57
CA VAL A 45 -0.26 16.09 -31.32
C VAL A 45 0.90 17.05 -31.58
N PRO A 46 2.11 16.75 -31.08
CA PRO A 46 3.23 17.66 -31.23
C PRO A 46 3.64 17.77 -32.69
N LEU A 47 3.91 19.00 -33.15
CA LEU A 47 4.39 19.26 -34.51
C LEU A 47 5.79 18.65 -34.72
N ASP A 48 6.62 18.73 -33.68
CA ASP A 48 7.95 18.14 -33.60
C ASP A 48 8.31 17.86 -32.13
N LYS A 49 9.48 17.26 -31.91
CA LYS A 49 9.98 16.88 -30.57
C LYS A 49 10.25 18.07 -29.62
N TYR A 50 10.18 19.31 -30.08
CA TYR A 50 10.44 20.52 -29.30
C TYR A 50 9.16 21.25 -28.88
N HIS A 51 8.02 20.92 -29.48
CA HIS A 51 6.72 21.56 -29.22
C HIS A 51 5.75 20.58 -28.55
N LEU A 52 6.07 20.21 -27.31
CA LEU A 52 5.29 19.28 -26.50
C LEU A 52 4.39 20.05 -25.53
N ALA A 53 3.12 19.66 -25.44
CA ALA A 53 2.17 20.14 -24.43
C ALA A 53 1.49 18.93 -23.77
N PRO A 54 2.22 18.19 -22.91
CA PRO A 54 1.76 16.93 -22.37
C PRO A 54 0.62 17.12 -21.37
N SER A 55 -0.28 16.14 -21.31
CA SER A 55 -1.34 16.06 -20.32
C SER A 55 -0.81 15.60 -18.95
N ALA A 56 -1.65 15.73 -17.91
CA ALA A 56 -1.34 15.21 -16.58
C ALA A 56 -1.09 13.68 -16.58
N LEU A 57 -1.70 12.94 -17.50
CA LEU A 57 -1.60 11.50 -17.61
C LEU A 57 -0.29 11.00 -18.22
N GLU A 58 0.49 11.88 -18.84
CA GLU A 58 1.74 11.51 -19.54
C GLU A 58 2.97 11.48 -18.64
N HIS A 59 2.84 11.86 -17.36
CA HIS A 59 3.92 11.81 -16.36
C HIS A 59 3.46 11.11 -15.09
N PHE A 60 4.31 10.27 -14.50
CA PHE A 60 3.98 9.51 -13.29
C PHE A 60 3.69 10.41 -12.09
N GLU A 61 4.40 11.53 -12.00
CA GLU A 61 4.34 12.53 -10.93
C GLU A 61 3.01 13.30 -10.93
N THR A 62 2.32 13.35 -12.07
CA THR A 62 1.07 14.11 -12.23
C THR A 62 -0.15 13.24 -12.54
N ALA A 63 0.03 12.00 -13.00
CA ALA A 63 -1.07 11.18 -13.50
C ALA A 63 -2.16 10.95 -12.44
N SER A 64 -1.77 10.70 -11.19
CA SER A 64 -2.72 10.49 -10.08
C SER A 64 -3.57 11.72 -9.72
N ARG A 65 -3.25 12.91 -10.27
CA ARG A 65 -4.08 14.11 -10.09
C ARG A 65 -5.32 14.13 -10.99
N ASP A 66 -5.32 13.35 -12.07
CA ASP A 66 -6.44 13.24 -12.99
C ASP A 66 -7.34 12.05 -12.60
N PRO A 67 -8.66 12.23 -12.37
CA PRO A 67 -9.58 11.14 -12.10
C PRO A 67 -9.55 10.01 -13.15
N ALA A 68 -9.27 10.34 -14.42
CA ALA A 68 -9.16 9.36 -15.49
C ALA A 68 -8.05 8.33 -15.26
N PHE A 69 -7.00 8.68 -14.52
CA PHE A 69 -5.95 7.75 -14.13
C PHE A 69 -6.51 6.54 -13.39
N TYR A 70 -7.35 6.78 -12.37
CA TYR A 70 -7.96 5.72 -11.59
C TYR A 70 -8.96 4.89 -12.41
N MET A 71 -9.65 5.53 -13.37
CA MET A 71 -10.55 4.82 -14.29
C MET A 71 -9.78 3.88 -15.24
N ILE A 72 -8.65 4.32 -15.77
CA ILE A 72 -7.76 3.52 -16.62
C ILE A 72 -7.18 2.37 -15.81
N LEU A 73 -6.60 2.64 -14.64
CA LEU A 73 -6.04 1.59 -13.79
C LEU A 73 -7.09 0.57 -13.35
N LYS A 74 -8.31 1.01 -13.00
CA LYS A 74 -9.41 0.09 -12.69
C LYS A 74 -9.72 -0.85 -13.87
N ARG A 75 -9.72 -0.34 -15.11
CA ARG A 75 -9.90 -1.19 -16.30
C ARG A 75 -8.76 -2.19 -16.49
N VAL A 76 -7.52 -1.78 -16.25
CA VAL A 76 -6.34 -2.66 -16.29
C VAL A 76 -6.46 -3.76 -15.22
N VAL A 77 -6.76 -3.40 -13.98
CA VAL A 77 -6.99 -4.35 -12.87
C VAL A 77 -8.08 -5.36 -13.20
N LEU A 78 -9.17 -4.93 -13.85
CA LEU A 78 -10.25 -5.83 -14.26
C LEU A 78 -9.82 -6.89 -15.28
N LEU A 79 -8.75 -6.69 -16.05
CA LEU A 79 -8.18 -7.74 -16.91
C LEU A 79 -7.57 -8.87 -16.07
N PHE A 80 -6.82 -8.53 -15.03
CA PHE A 80 -6.28 -9.50 -14.07
C PHE A 80 -7.40 -10.21 -13.31
N GLN A 81 -8.44 -9.47 -12.90
CA GLN A 81 -9.58 -10.06 -12.18
C GLN A 81 -10.39 -11.01 -13.07
N ARG A 82 -10.51 -10.70 -14.37
CA ARG A 82 -11.09 -11.62 -15.35
C ARG A 82 -10.25 -12.89 -15.48
N TYR A 83 -8.93 -12.80 -15.46
CA TYR A 83 -8.08 -14.01 -15.41
C TYR A 83 -8.32 -14.80 -14.13
N LYS A 84 -8.28 -14.13 -12.96
CA LYS A 84 -8.50 -14.75 -11.65
C LYS A 84 -9.87 -15.40 -11.50
N SER A 85 -10.91 -14.92 -12.20
CA SER A 85 -12.25 -15.51 -12.18
C SER A 85 -12.35 -16.87 -12.89
N HIS A 86 -11.36 -17.25 -13.69
CA HIS A 86 -11.28 -18.57 -14.32
C HIS A 86 -10.47 -19.56 -13.48
N LEU A 87 -9.86 -19.12 -12.37
CA LEU A 87 -9.22 -20.01 -11.42
C LEU A 87 -10.28 -20.62 -10.49
N PRO A 88 -10.05 -21.84 -9.97
CA PRO A 88 -10.92 -22.41 -8.95
C PRO A 88 -11.08 -21.46 -7.75
N PRO A 89 -12.30 -21.21 -7.27
CA PRO A 89 -12.53 -20.43 -6.06
C PRO A 89 -11.80 -21.06 -4.86
N TYR A 90 -11.31 -20.23 -3.94
CA TYR A 90 -10.80 -20.76 -2.67
C TYR A 90 -11.90 -21.44 -1.87
N THR A 91 -11.59 -22.63 -1.38
CA THR A 91 -12.46 -23.40 -0.47
C THR A 91 -12.11 -23.13 0.99
N GLN A 92 -13.06 -23.38 1.89
CA GLN A 92 -12.81 -23.31 3.35
C GLN A 92 -11.61 -24.18 3.78
N LYS A 93 -11.45 -25.35 3.14
CA LYS A 93 -10.34 -26.28 3.42
C LYS A 93 -8.97 -25.68 3.07
N GLU A 94 -8.88 -24.92 1.97
CA GLU A 94 -7.63 -24.28 1.56
C GLU A 94 -7.24 -23.10 2.45
N LEU A 95 -8.23 -22.39 3.00
CA LEU A 95 -8.01 -21.22 3.87
C LEU A 95 -7.86 -21.59 5.35
N SER A 96 -8.27 -22.80 5.73
CA SER A 96 -8.13 -23.31 7.09
C SER A 96 -6.67 -23.48 7.50
N PHE A 97 -6.34 -23.02 8.70
CA PHE A 97 -5.05 -23.27 9.36
C PHE A 97 -5.29 -24.11 10.62
N PRO A 98 -5.25 -25.46 10.52
CA PRO A 98 -5.61 -26.34 11.63
C PRO A 98 -4.79 -26.07 12.89
N GLY A 99 -5.50 -25.93 14.01
CA GLY A 99 -4.88 -25.71 15.32
C GLY A 99 -4.50 -24.26 15.62
N VAL A 100 -4.76 -23.31 14.71
CA VAL A 100 -4.63 -21.87 14.96
C VAL A 100 -6.01 -21.24 15.00
N LYS A 101 -6.26 -20.38 15.99
CA LYS A 101 -7.50 -19.63 16.12
C LYS A 101 -7.21 -18.20 16.59
N ILE A 102 -7.81 -17.22 15.93
CA ILE A 102 -7.86 -15.84 16.41
C ILE A 102 -8.97 -15.77 17.46
N GLU A 103 -8.61 -15.34 18.66
CA GLU A 103 -9.54 -15.22 19.79
C GLU A 103 -10.13 -13.80 19.88
N ASP A 104 -9.32 -12.77 19.64
CA ASP A 104 -9.76 -11.37 19.65
C ASP A 104 -8.75 -10.49 18.89
N ILE A 105 -9.24 -9.34 18.42
CA ILE A 105 -8.43 -8.28 17.84
C ILE A 105 -8.76 -6.98 18.57
N LYS A 106 -7.73 -6.36 19.13
CA LYS A 106 -7.78 -5.04 19.75
C LYS A 106 -6.98 -4.06 18.92
N ILE A 107 -7.50 -2.87 18.75
CA ILE A 107 -6.84 -1.80 18.02
C ILE A 107 -7.08 -0.48 18.74
N ASP A 108 -6.06 0.37 18.75
CA ASP A 108 -6.19 1.70 19.30
C ASP A 108 -7.18 2.55 18.48
N LYS A 109 -7.56 3.71 19.03
CA LYS A 109 -8.45 4.64 18.36
C LYS A 109 -7.82 5.17 17.07
N LEU A 110 -8.46 4.90 15.93
CA LEU A 110 -8.03 5.37 14.62
C LEU A 110 -8.48 6.82 14.40
N VAL A 111 -7.53 7.73 14.25
CA VAL A 111 -7.80 9.17 14.10
C VAL A 111 -6.97 9.74 12.98
N THR A 112 -7.65 10.36 12.02
CA THR A 112 -7.05 11.14 10.93
C THR A 112 -7.18 12.63 11.21
N TYR A 113 -6.29 13.42 10.60
CA TYR A 113 -6.28 14.88 10.66
C TYR A 113 -5.48 15.44 9.47
N PHE A 114 -5.57 16.73 9.22
CA PHE A 114 -4.64 17.42 8.32
C PHE A 114 -3.52 18.08 9.12
N ASP A 115 -2.28 17.93 8.67
CA ASP A 115 -1.15 18.71 9.18
C ASP A 115 -0.48 19.53 8.07
N LYS A 116 0.21 20.59 8.51
CA LYS A 116 0.95 21.46 7.62
C LYS A 116 2.28 20.82 7.28
N PHE A 117 2.52 20.61 6.00
CA PHE A 117 3.78 20.14 5.45
C PHE A 117 4.42 21.22 4.58
N GLU A 118 5.71 21.45 4.75
CA GLU A 118 6.47 22.39 3.93
C GLU A 118 7.39 21.66 2.97
N SER A 119 7.26 21.96 1.68
CA SER A 119 8.16 21.49 0.63
C SER A 119 9.05 22.63 0.16
N ASP A 120 10.36 22.38 0.08
CA ASP A 120 11.29 23.30 -0.59
C ASP A 120 11.06 23.22 -2.11
N VAL A 121 10.72 24.37 -2.70
CA VAL A 121 10.46 24.53 -4.13
C VAL A 121 11.37 25.59 -4.74
N THR A 122 12.52 25.86 -4.12
CA THR A 122 13.50 26.85 -4.60
C THR A 122 13.91 26.59 -6.04
N ASN A 123 13.95 25.32 -6.48
CA ASN A 123 14.27 24.93 -7.85
C ASN A 123 13.23 25.38 -8.90
N LEU A 124 12.05 25.88 -8.50
CA LEU A 124 11.05 26.41 -9.43
C LEU A 124 11.36 27.83 -9.92
N VAL A 125 12.27 28.54 -9.26
CA VAL A 125 12.66 29.91 -9.65
C VAL A 125 14.07 29.94 -10.19
N GLN A 126 14.32 30.86 -11.12
CA GLN A 126 15.67 31.13 -11.60
C GLN A 126 16.38 32.04 -10.60
N LEU A 127 17.43 31.52 -9.97
CA LEU A 127 18.32 32.29 -9.11
C LEU A 127 19.49 32.85 -9.92
N THR A 128 19.92 34.06 -9.56
CA THR A 128 21.15 34.65 -10.09
C THR A 128 22.39 33.87 -9.59
N PRO A 129 23.52 33.93 -10.31
CA PRO A 129 24.76 33.29 -9.85
C PRO A 129 25.21 33.73 -8.45
N GLU A 130 24.89 34.96 -8.04
CA GLU A 130 25.20 35.44 -6.68
C GLU A 130 24.31 34.79 -5.62
N GLU A 131 23.01 34.65 -5.88
CA GLU A 131 22.06 33.99 -4.98
C GLU A 131 22.39 32.50 -4.81
N VAL A 132 22.77 31.82 -5.89
CA VAL A 132 23.23 30.42 -5.84
C VAL A 132 24.49 30.30 -4.98
N LYS A 133 25.47 31.21 -5.16
CA LYS A 133 26.71 31.19 -4.36
C LYS A 133 26.49 31.47 -2.88
N LYS A 134 25.52 32.34 -2.55
CA LYS A 134 25.20 32.72 -1.17
C LYS A 134 24.28 31.71 -0.47
N ASP A 135 23.58 30.86 -1.23
CA ASP A 135 22.54 29.91 -0.75
C ASP A 135 21.57 30.54 0.27
N ASN A 136 21.21 31.81 0.05
CA ASN A 136 20.42 32.60 0.99
C ASN A 136 18.95 32.76 0.58
N VAL A 137 18.53 32.17 -0.53
CA VAL A 137 17.15 32.18 -1.02
C VAL A 137 16.53 30.80 -0.81
N VAL A 138 15.47 30.75 0.01
CA VAL A 138 14.69 29.53 0.27
C VAL A 138 13.23 29.83 -0.01
N ILE A 139 12.64 29.13 -0.98
CA ILE A 139 11.21 29.22 -1.28
C ILE A 139 10.55 27.92 -0.85
N LYS A 140 9.54 28.04 0.00
CA LYS A 140 8.76 26.90 0.48
C LYS A 140 7.30 27.04 0.10
N VAL A 141 6.67 25.92 -0.21
CA VAL A 141 5.21 25.80 -0.33
C VAL A 141 4.71 25.02 0.88
N ARG A 142 3.68 25.56 1.53
CA ARG A 142 3.00 24.89 2.64
C ARG A 142 1.68 24.31 2.17
N GLN A 143 1.42 23.04 2.49
CA GLN A 143 0.21 22.32 2.15
C GLN A 143 -0.36 21.63 3.37
N ASP A 144 -1.67 21.58 3.47
CA ASP A 144 -2.35 20.71 4.41
C ASP A 144 -2.39 19.29 3.81
N ARG A 145 -1.76 18.32 4.48
CA ARG A 145 -1.69 16.92 4.04
C ARG A 145 -2.38 16.03 5.06
N LEU A 146 -3.12 15.04 4.57
CA LEU A 146 -3.73 14.03 5.43
C LEU A 146 -2.63 13.31 6.23
N ASN A 147 -2.94 13.02 7.49
CA ASN A 147 -2.13 12.25 8.42
C ASN A 147 -3.02 11.49 9.41
N HIS A 148 -2.42 10.62 10.23
CA HIS A 148 -3.11 9.89 11.28
C HIS A 148 -2.28 9.83 12.56
N LYS A 149 -2.96 9.63 13.69
CA LYS A 149 -2.27 9.32 14.96
C LYS A 149 -1.67 7.91 14.88
N PRO A 150 -0.48 7.66 15.45
CA PRO A 150 0.03 6.30 15.60
C PRO A 150 -0.99 5.41 16.30
N PHE A 151 -1.12 4.17 15.84
CA PHE A 151 -2.00 3.18 16.45
C PHE A 151 -1.30 1.83 16.50
N THR A 152 -1.57 1.06 17.54
CA THR A 152 -1.13 -0.31 17.69
C THR A 152 -2.33 -1.24 17.58
N TYR A 153 -2.11 -2.40 16.97
CA TYR A 153 -3.08 -3.49 16.99
C TYR A 153 -2.49 -4.72 17.67
N LYS A 154 -3.34 -5.43 18.42
CA LYS A 154 -3.03 -6.64 19.18
C LYS A 154 -3.93 -7.76 18.73
N ILE A 155 -3.34 -8.83 18.21
CA ILE A 155 -4.06 -10.02 17.75
C ILE A 155 -3.81 -11.11 18.80
N HIS A 156 -4.88 -11.53 19.47
CA HIS A 156 -4.85 -12.63 20.42
C HIS A 156 -5.08 -13.94 19.66
N VAL A 157 -4.12 -14.86 19.72
CA VAL A 157 -4.13 -16.09 18.92
C VAL A 157 -3.86 -17.29 19.81
N SER A 158 -4.67 -18.34 19.70
CA SER A 158 -4.37 -19.65 20.27
C SER A 158 -3.77 -20.58 19.20
N SER A 159 -2.69 -21.28 19.54
CA SER A 159 -2.07 -22.30 18.68
C SER A 159 -1.92 -23.62 19.42
N LYS A 160 -2.19 -24.76 18.77
CA LYS A 160 -1.99 -26.09 19.36
C LYS A 160 -0.52 -26.51 19.41
N THR A 161 0.30 -25.99 18.50
CA THR A 161 1.72 -26.35 18.35
C THR A 161 2.56 -25.11 18.07
N ASP A 162 3.87 -25.23 18.27
CA ASP A 162 4.82 -24.26 17.75
C ASP A 162 4.85 -24.36 16.21
N GLN A 163 4.60 -23.24 15.52
CA GLN A 163 4.60 -23.21 14.04
C GLN A 163 4.73 -21.78 13.51
N ASP A 164 5.31 -21.65 12.33
CA ASP A 164 5.42 -20.38 11.64
C ASP A 164 4.12 -20.03 10.89
N ALA A 165 3.67 -18.79 11.07
CA ALA A 165 2.49 -18.23 10.43
C ALA A 165 2.86 -16.99 9.61
N THR A 166 2.09 -16.74 8.56
CA THR A 166 2.00 -15.44 7.90
C THR A 166 0.77 -14.73 8.43
N VAL A 167 0.94 -13.52 8.96
CA VAL A 167 -0.13 -12.66 9.47
C VAL A 167 -0.44 -11.62 8.41
N ARG A 168 -1.70 -11.50 8.03
CA ARG A 168 -2.18 -10.56 7.01
C ARG A 168 -3.27 -9.70 7.60
N VAL A 169 -3.16 -8.39 7.42
CA VAL A 169 -4.07 -7.40 7.97
C VAL A 169 -4.59 -6.53 6.84
N TYR A 170 -5.90 -6.54 6.64
CA TYR A 170 -6.58 -5.77 5.60
C TYR A 170 -7.62 -4.82 6.19
N LEU A 171 -7.83 -3.68 5.56
CA LEU A 171 -8.88 -2.72 5.89
C LEU A 171 -9.80 -2.54 4.69
N GLY A 172 -11.10 -2.72 4.88
CA GLY A 172 -12.11 -2.56 3.83
C GLY A 172 -13.35 -1.83 4.33
N PRO A 173 -14.19 -1.31 3.42
CA PRO A 173 -15.43 -0.65 3.81
C PRO A 173 -16.42 -1.68 4.38
N LYS A 174 -17.21 -1.30 5.39
CA LYS A 174 -18.28 -2.16 5.90
C LYS A 174 -19.53 -2.06 5.03
N THR A 175 -19.83 -0.86 4.55
CA THR A 175 -21.04 -0.55 3.78
C THR A 175 -20.71 0.14 2.47
N ASP A 176 -21.64 0.08 1.52
CA ASP A 176 -21.60 0.87 0.30
C ASP A 176 -21.98 2.34 0.51
N GLU A 177 -22.08 3.11 -0.59
CA GLU A 177 -22.46 4.53 -0.57
C GLU A 177 -23.89 4.79 -0.08
N TYR A 178 -24.74 3.76 -0.01
CA TYR A 178 -26.11 3.81 0.50
C TYR A 178 -26.25 3.18 1.90
N PHE A 179 -25.12 2.92 2.58
CA PHE A 179 -25.07 2.31 3.92
C PHE A 179 -25.61 0.87 3.99
N ARG A 180 -25.59 0.13 2.87
CA ARG A 180 -25.94 -1.29 2.83
C ARG A 180 -24.70 -2.12 3.11
N GLU A 181 -24.83 -3.19 3.90
CA GLU A 181 -23.70 -4.09 4.17
C GLU A 181 -23.23 -4.77 2.88
N LEU A 182 -21.92 -4.71 2.65
CA LEU A 182 -21.30 -5.33 1.49
C LEU A 182 -20.99 -6.80 1.79
N ASN A 183 -21.44 -7.70 0.91
CA ASN A 183 -20.98 -9.08 0.98
C ASN A 183 -19.51 -9.18 0.55
N LEU A 184 -18.82 -10.22 1.02
CA LEU A 184 -17.38 -10.36 0.78
C LEU A 184 -17.02 -10.48 -0.70
N GLN A 185 -17.85 -11.10 -1.53
CA GLN A 185 -17.57 -11.29 -2.97
C GLN A 185 -17.52 -9.96 -3.72
N GLU A 186 -18.45 -9.07 -3.41
CA GLU A 186 -18.49 -7.71 -3.94
C GLU A 186 -17.39 -6.85 -3.33
N ASN A 187 -17.02 -7.13 -2.08
CA ASN A 187 -16.14 -6.26 -1.31
C ASN A 187 -14.66 -6.60 -1.38
N ARG A 188 -14.27 -7.82 -1.77
CA ARG A 188 -12.88 -8.31 -1.70
C ARG A 188 -11.85 -7.37 -2.34
N MET A 189 -12.22 -6.71 -3.44
CA MET A 189 -11.34 -5.79 -4.18
C MET A 189 -11.25 -4.39 -3.55
N ASN A 190 -12.08 -4.09 -2.54
CA ASN A 190 -12.08 -2.81 -1.84
C ASN A 190 -11.25 -2.85 -0.55
N PHE A 191 -10.67 -4.00 -0.21
CA PHE A 191 -9.75 -4.12 0.91
C PHE A 191 -8.34 -3.68 0.50
N ILE A 192 -7.72 -2.84 1.32
CA ILE A 192 -6.31 -2.48 1.24
C ILE A 192 -5.49 -3.29 2.25
N GLU A 193 -4.30 -3.72 1.87
CA GLU A 193 -3.37 -4.39 2.78
C GLU A 193 -2.69 -3.36 3.68
N LEU A 194 -2.84 -3.51 5.00
CA LEU A 194 -2.15 -2.69 5.99
C LEU A 194 -0.81 -3.31 6.39
N ASP A 195 -0.77 -4.63 6.55
CA ASP A 195 0.45 -5.32 6.98
C ASP A 195 0.46 -6.78 6.53
N ASN A 196 1.65 -7.31 6.31
CA ASN A 196 1.91 -8.70 5.96
C ASN A 196 3.27 -9.12 6.51
N PHE A 197 3.31 -10.08 7.44
CA PHE A 197 4.59 -10.46 8.06
C PHE A 197 4.59 -11.88 8.60
N LYS A 198 5.80 -12.44 8.73
CA LYS A 198 6.03 -13.73 9.40
C LYS A 198 5.96 -13.58 10.92
N TYR A 199 5.31 -14.52 11.60
CA TYR A 199 5.33 -14.66 13.05
C TYR A 199 5.48 -16.13 13.45
N THR A 200 6.34 -16.42 14.44
CA THR A 200 6.50 -17.78 15.00
C THR A 200 5.55 -17.96 16.19
N LEU A 201 4.46 -18.69 15.98
CA LEU A 201 3.48 -19.01 17.02
C LEU A 201 4.07 -20.03 17.99
N LYS A 202 3.75 -19.88 19.27
CA LYS A 202 4.01 -20.85 20.34
C LYS A 202 2.74 -21.61 20.70
N ALA A 203 2.88 -22.87 21.12
CA ALA A 203 1.77 -23.63 21.64
C ALA A 203 1.14 -22.90 22.84
N GLY A 204 -0.19 -22.80 22.86
CA GLY A 204 -0.95 -22.01 23.83
C GLY A 204 -1.36 -20.63 23.31
N SER A 205 -1.38 -19.64 24.21
CA SER A 205 -1.83 -18.29 23.91
C SER A 205 -0.68 -17.39 23.44
N ASN A 206 -0.91 -16.65 22.37
CA ASN A 206 0.02 -15.70 21.77
C ASN A 206 -0.64 -14.31 21.71
N VAL A 207 0.16 -13.27 21.83
CA VAL A 207 -0.25 -11.88 21.61
C VAL A 207 0.70 -11.29 20.59
N ILE A 208 0.19 -11.03 19.39
CA ILE A 208 0.94 -10.38 18.31
C ILE A 208 0.65 -8.89 18.42
N GLU A 209 1.67 -8.08 18.65
CA GLU A 209 1.57 -6.63 18.81
C GLU A 209 2.40 -5.92 17.75
N LYS A 210 1.78 -5.00 17.01
CA LYS A 210 2.39 -4.29 15.88
C LYS A 210 1.93 -2.83 15.87
N SER A 211 2.89 -1.92 15.71
CA SER A 211 2.62 -0.49 15.48
C SER A 211 2.29 -0.24 14.00
N SER A 212 1.49 0.77 13.72
CA SER A 212 1.24 1.27 12.36
C SER A 212 2.52 1.63 11.59
N SER A 213 3.59 1.97 12.31
CA SER A 213 4.92 2.29 11.75
C SER A 213 5.77 1.08 11.38
N ASP A 214 5.39 -0.13 11.80
CA ASP A 214 6.23 -1.32 11.63
C ASP A 214 5.98 -2.08 10.32
N SER A 215 5.00 -1.61 9.53
CA SER A 215 4.68 -2.18 8.22
C SER A 215 5.75 -1.78 7.22
N TYR A 216 6.30 -2.75 6.50
CA TYR A 216 7.33 -2.48 5.49
C TYR A 216 6.79 -1.79 4.23
N TRP A 217 5.46 -1.73 4.07
CA TRP A 217 4.79 -1.09 2.95
C TRP A 217 4.78 0.43 3.05
N PHE A 218 4.84 0.94 4.28
CA PHE A 218 4.65 2.35 4.58
C PHE A 218 5.96 3.02 4.90
N ILE A 219 6.22 4.15 4.25
CA ILE A 219 7.46 4.92 4.43
C ILE A 219 7.18 6.29 5.02
N PRO A 220 8.12 6.84 5.82
CA PRO A 220 8.02 8.21 6.30
C PRO A 220 8.09 9.22 5.14
N ASP A 221 7.74 10.47 5.43
CA ASP A 221 8.02 11.55 4.48
C ASP A 221 9.53 11.69 4.25
N LYS A 222 9.90 12.10 3.02
CA LYS A 222 11.30 12.26 2.65
C LYS A 222 11.88 13.52 3.30
N THR A 223 13.09 13.41 3.83
CA THR A 223 13.91 14.54 4.27
C THR A 223 14.24 15.43 3.07
N SER A 224 14.11 16.76 3.21
CA SER A 224 14.44 17.69 2.14
C SER A 224 15.93 17.66 1.79
N MET A 225 16.30 17.98 0.54
CA MET A 225 17.71 17.98 0.12
C MET A 225 18.61 18.86 1.01
N ARG A 226 18.13 20.05 1.39
CA ARG A 226 18.87 20.96 2.28
C ARG A 226 19.04 20.39 3.68
N ASP A 227 17.99 19.80 4.24
CA ASP A 227 18.07 19.17 5.56
C ASP A 227 18.98 17.94 5.54
N MET A 228 18.96 17.18 4.44
CA MET A 228 19.86 16.06 4.19
C MET A 228 21.33 16.51 4.17
N ILE A 229 21.65 17.54 3.37
CA ILE A 229 23.01 18.11 3.30
C ILE A 229 23.47 18.61 4.67
N ARG A 230 22.59 19.30 5.42
CA ARG A 230 22.91 19.77 6.77
C ARG A 230 23.22 18.61 7.71
N LYS A 231 22.34 17.60 7.80
CA LYS A 231 22.56 16.39 8.62
C LYS A 231 23.88 15.71 8.28
N LEU A 232 24.20 15.57 6.99
CA LEU A 232 25.47 14.97 6.54
C LEU A 232 26.70 15.82 6.88
N THR A 233 26.57 17.15 6.79
CA THR A 233 27.67 18.07 7.14
C THR A 233 27.95 18.04 8.64
N ASP A 234 26.90 18.03 9.47
CA ASP A 234 27.01 17.89 10.92
C ASP A 234 27.64 16.53 11.30
N ALA A 235 27.34 15.49 10.52
CA ALA A 235 27.93 14.15 10.66
C ALA A 235 29.45 14.15 10.48
N LEU A 236 29.92 14.82 9.42
CA LEU A 236 31.34 14.96 9.11
C LEU A 236 32.10 15.72 10.22
N GLN A 237 31.37 16.51 11.02
CA GLN A 237 31.89 17.23 12.19
C GLN A 237 31.77 16.43 13.50
N GLY A 238 31.30 15.18 13.45
CA GLY A 238 31.22 14.29 14.60
C GLY A 238 29.83 14.16 15.25
N THR A 239 28.78 14.73 14.65
CA THR A 239 27.40 14.56 15.13
C THR A 239 26.81 13.23 14.65
N ALA A 240 25.94 12.60 15.44
CA ALA A 240 25.22 11.42 14.98
C ALA A 240 24.18 11.79 13.90
N VAL A 241 24.08 10.97 12.86
CA VAL A 241 23.08 11.13 11.79
C VAL A 241 21.83 10.37 12.13
N ASP A 242 20.71 11.09 12.23
CA ASP A 242 19.38 10.50 12.35
C ASP A 242 18.62 10.67 11.02
N ILE A 243 18.76 9.67 10.15
CA ILE A 243 18.00 9.53 8.90
C ILE A 243 17.37 8.14 8.94
N ASP A 244 16.07 8.10 8.72
CA ASP A 244 15.37 6.82 8.64
C ASP A 244 15.82 6.11 7.35
N ALA A 245 16.42 4.92 7.49
CA ALA A 245 16.84 4.10 6.37
C ALA A 245 15.68 3.73 5.44
N PHE A 246 14.44 3.74 5.93
CA PHE A 246 13.25 3.53 5.12
C PHE A 246 12.97 4.67 4.13
N GLU A 247 13.55 5.86 4.34
CA GLU A 247 13.51 6.95 3.35
C GLU A 247 14.22 6.58 2.04
N ALA A 248 15.10 5.57 2.03
CA ALA A 248 15.69 5.10 0.79
C ALA A 248 14.68 4.34 -0.08
N PHE A 249 13.73 3.60 0.51
CA PHE A 249 12.85 2.72 -0.24
C PHE A 249 11.70 3.44 -0.97
N TYR A 250 11.21 2.79 -2.03
CA TYR A 250 9.87 3.05 -2.56
C TYR A 250 8.83 2.44 -1.63
N GLY A 251 7.75 3.17 -1.37
CA GLY A 251 6.67 2.74 -0.49
C GLY A 251 5.52 3.73 -0.50
N PHE A 252 4.39 3.31 0.07
CA PHE A 252 3.23 4.18 0.19
C PHE A 252 3.43 5.12 1.39
N PRO A 253 3.07 6.42 1.31
CA PRO A 253 3.32 7.34 2.42
C PRO A 253 2.57 6.91 3.70
N ASN A 254 3.29 6.77 4.82
CA ASN A 254 2.73 6.35 6.10
C ASN A 254 1.54 7.23 6.55
N ARG A 255 1.63 8.54 6.31
CA ARG A 255 0.53 9.47 6.62
C ARG A 255 -0.79 9.19 5.87
N LEU A 256 -0.78 8.40 4.80
CA LEU A 256 -1.96 8.06 3.99
C LEU A 256 -2.50 6.64 4.27
N VAL A 257 -1.99 5.94 5.28
CA VAL A 257 -2.38 4.55 5.62
C VAL A 257 -3.88 4.41 5.85
N LEU A 258 -4.48 5.41 6.50
CA LEU A 258 -5.91 5.42 6.78
C LEU A 258 -6.65 6.35 5.79
N PRO A 259 -7.81 5.93 5.28
CA PRO A 259 -8.71 6.86 4.60
C PRO A 259 -9.20 7.93 5.60
N ILE A 260 -9.60 9.09 5.07
CA ILE A 260 -10.16 10.15 5.90
C ILE A 260 -11.41 9.64 6.64
N GLY A 261 -11.45 9.84 7.96
CA GLY A 261 -12.60 9.50 8.79
C GLY A 261 -13.70 10.55 8.72
N ARG A 262 -14.66 10.47 9.65
CA ARG A 262 -15.63 11.54 9.92
C ARG A 262 -15.53 12.02 11.37
N PRO A 263 -15.92 13.26 11.71
CA PRO A 263 -15.95 13.72 13.10
C PRO A 263 -16.73 12.77 14.03
N GLU A 264 -17.89 12.29 13.58
CA GLU A 264 -18.74 11.31 14.25
C GLU A 264 -18.20 9.86 14.20
N GLY A 265 -17.15 9.62 13.42
CA GLY A 265 -16.61 8.30 13.13
C GLY A 265 -17.25 7.65 11.91
N PHE A 266 -16.46 6.91 11.14
CA PHE A 266 -16.95 6.10 10.03
C PHE A 266 -16.46 4.66 10.17
N THR A 267 -17.38 3.70 10.09
CA THR A 267 -17.09 2.28 10.34
C THR A 267 -16.52 1.59 9.10
N PHE A 268 -15.36 0.99 9.29
CA PHE A 268 -14.70 0.06 8.38
C PHE A 268 -14.66 -1.33 9.04
N GLN A 269 -14.18 -2.31 8.28
CA GLN A 269 -13.91 -3.65 8.77
C GLN A 269 -12.43 -3.99 8.59
N LEU A 270 -11.80 -4.43 9.66
CA LEU A 270 -10.48 -5.01 9.68
C LEU A 270 -10.61 -6.51 9.48
N LEU A 271 -9.96 -7.06 8.45
CA LEU A 271 -9.82 -8.50 8.27
C LEU A 271 -8.40 -8.90 8.65
N VAL A 272 -8.29 -9.81 9.61
CA VAL A 272 -7.01 -10.45 9.95
C VAL A 272 -7.09 -11.92 9.59
N CYS A 273 -6.08 -12.41 8.87
CA CYS A 273 -5.92 -13.82 8.55
C CYS A 273 -4.52 -14.31 8.92
N LEU A 274 -4.46 -15.47 9.56
CA LEU A 274 -3.23 -16.22 9.79
C LEU A 274 -3.22 -17.43 8.87
N ASN A 275 -2.12 -17.61 8.14
CA ASN A 275 -1.94 -18.74 7.23
C ASN A 275 -0.63 -19.47 7.53
N PRO A 276 -0.52 -20.77 7.18
CA PRO A 276 0.75 -21.48 7.29
C PRO A 276 1.84 -20.74 6.52
N TYR A 277 2.98 -20.48 7.16
CA TYR A 277 4.09 -19.80 6.51
C TYR A 277 4.63 -20.63 5.35
N LYS A 278 4.69 -20.03 4.17
CA LYS A 278 5.32 -20.61 2.98
C LYS A 278 6.56 -19.80 2.66
N THR A 279 7.73 -20.40 2.84
CA THR A 279 9.00 -19.73 2.54
C THR A 279 8.99 -19.17 1.12
N PRO A 280 9.30 -17.87 0.93
CA PRO A 280 9.31 -17.27 -0.40
C PRO A 280 10.37 -17.96 -1.28
N THR A 281 10.05 -18.09 -2.58
CA THR A 281 10.96 -18.68 -3.58
C THR A 281 12.23 -17.85 -3.72
N VAL A 282 12.10 -16.52 -3.65
CA VAL A 282 13.23 -15.61 -3.55
C VAL A 282 13.57 -15.43 -2.07
N GLN A 283 14.40 -16.33 -1.54
CA GLN A 283 15.00 -16.11 -0.24
C GLN A 283 16.02 -14.98 -0.37
N THR A 284 15.96 -13.98 0.49
CA THR A 284 17.01 -12.97 0.65
C THR A 284 18.27 -13.63 1.22
N THR A 285 18.94 -14.49 0.46
CA THR A 285 20.34 -14.87 0.72
C THR A 285 21.32 -13.84 0.14
N GLN A 286 20.82 -12.70 -0.33
CA GLN A 286 21.65 -11.64 -0.89
C GLN A 286 21.72 -10.45 0.05
N GLN A 287 22.97 -10.11 0.35
CA GLN A 287 23.37 -8.98 1.17
C GLN A 287 22.61 -7.69 0.81
N PRO A 288 22.45 -6.75 1.75
CA PRO A 288 21.86 -5.43 1.52
C PRO A 288 22.58 -4.55 0.46
N THR A 289 23.53 -5.10 -0.29
CA THR A 289 24.47 -4.37 -1.16
C THR A 289 24.22 -4.53 -2.65
N THR A 290 23.35 -5.45 -3.12
CA THR A 290 23.11 -5.65 -4.58
C THR A 290 21.83 -4.98 -5.12
N TYR A 291 20.88 -4.58 -4.28
CA TYR A 291 19.72 -3.76 -4.70
C TYR A 291 19.34 -2.77 -3.59
N TYR A 292 19.71 -1.50 -3.75
CA TYR A 292 19.54 -0.46 -2.72
C TYR A 292 18.07 -0.08 -2.42
N PHE A 293 17.09 -0.60 -3.18
CA PHE A 293 15.71 -0.07 -3.19
C PHE A 293 14.58 -1.12 -3.16
N GLY A 294 14.92 -2.40 -2.94
CA GLY A 294 14.10 -3.53 -3.39
C GLY A 294 12.96 -3.99 -2.48
N ARG A 295 12.01 -3.13 -2.11
CA ARG A 295 10.76 -3.59 -1.44
C ARG A 295 9.53 -3.48 -2.33
N VAL A 296 9.25 -2.28 -2.86
CA VAL A 296 8.13 -2.04 -3.78
C VAL A 296 8.68 -1.82 -5.19
N GLY A 297 8.05 -2.42 -6.20
CA GLY A 297 8.42 -2.26 -7.61
C GLY A 297 9.37 -3.32 -8.17
N THR A 298 9.78 -4.32 -7.38
CA THR A 298 10.59 -5.46 -7.85
C THR A 298 9.76 -6.62 -8.37
N GLY A 299 8.45 -6.61 -8.14
CA GLY A 299 7.55 -7.73 -8.44
C GLY A 299 7.71 -8.95 -7.50
N MET A 300 8.62 -8.90 -6.53
CA MET A 300 8.91 -10.03 -5.64
C MET A 300 8.06 -10.00 -4.37
N ASN A 301 7.52 -11.16 -3.97
CA ASN A 301 6.91 -11.34 -2.66
C ASN A 301 8.01 -11.76 -1.65
N TYR A 302 8.31 -10.87 -0.70
CA TYR A 302 9.37 -11.06 0.28
C TYR A 302 8.92 -11.72 1.58
N VAL A 303 7.61 -11.80 1.82
CA VAL A 303 7.07 -12.32 3.08
C VAL A 303 6.83 -13.81 2.96
N ASP A 304 6.17 -14.23 1.88
CA ASP A 304 5.81 -15.63 1.67
C ASP A 304 5.67 -15.99 0.19
N ASN A 305 5.21 -17.21 -0.08
CA ASN A 305 4.99 -17.72 -1.44
C ASN A 305 3.50 -17.85 -1.81
N TYR A 306 2.62 -17.01 -1.23
CA TYR A 306 1.24 -16.87 -1.70
C TYR A 306 1.12 -15.77 -2.75
N ALA A 307 -0.02 -15.74 -3.45
CA ALA A 307 -0.33 -14.66 -4.38
C ALA A 307 -0.43 -13.31 -3.65
N PHE A 308 -0.06 -12.22 -4.32
CA PHE A 308 -0.33 -10.88 -3.81
C PHE A 308 -1.82 -10.67 -3.57
N GLY A 309 -2.17 -10.17 -2.38
CA GLY A 309 -3.55 -9.98 -1.95
C GLY A 309 -4.25 -11.23 -1.43
N PHE A 310 -3.58 -12.39 -1.33
CA PHE A 310 -4.17 -13.59 -0.73
C PHE A 310 -4.70 -13.31 0.68
N PRO A 311 -5.90 -13.79 1.08
CA PRO A 311 -6.82 -14.65 0.32
C PRO A 311 -7.85 -13.91 -0.54
N LEU A 312 -7.79 -12.57 -0.62
CA LEU A 312 -8.77 -11.73 -1.33
C LEU A 312 -8.47 -11.54 -2.84
N ASP A 313 -7.35 -12.10 -3.32
CA ASP A 313 -6.85 -11.91 -4.69
C ASP A 313 -7.75 -12.50 -5.78
N ARG A 314 -8.61 -13.47 -5.41
CA ARG A 314 -9.57 -14.11 -6.31
C ARG A 314 -10.88 -14.48 -5.60
N ILE A 315 -11.81 -15.03 -6.38
CA ILE A 315 -13.11 -15.50 -5.90
C ILE A 315 -12.92 -16.66 -4.91
N MET A 316 -13.84 -16.78 -3.96
CA MET A 316 -13.87 -17.86 -2.97
C MET A 316 -15.29 -18.39 -2.80
N GLU A 317 -15.48 -19.50 -2.09
CA GLU A 317 -16.80 -19.93 -1.64
C GLU A 317 -17.32 -18.97 -0.55
N ASP A 318 -18.64 -18.83 -0.39
CA ASP A 318 -19.23 -17.82 0.50
C ASP A 318 -18.84 -18.01 1.98
N ASP A 319 -18.56 -19.25 2.39
CA ASP A 319 -18.10 -19.62 3.72
C ASP A 319 -16.59 -19.88 3.81
N ALA A 320 -15.82 -19.58 2.76
CA ALA A 320 -14.39 -19.90 2.71
C ALA A 320 -13.59 -19.22 3.83
N LEU A 321 -13.97 -18.00 4.23
CA LEU A 321 -13.36 -17.28 5.36
C LEU A 321 -13.99 -17.58 6.71
N ASN A 322 -15.00 -18.46 6.79
CA ASN A 322 -15.55 -18.93 8.06
C ASN A 322 -14.62 -19.98 8.68
N VAL A 323 -13.37 -19.59 8.92
CA VAL A 323 -12.31 -20.42 9.48
C VAL A 323 -11.75 -19.78 10.75
N PRO A 324 -11.33 -20.56 11.77
CA PRO A 324 -10.91 -19.99 13.06
C PRO A 324 -9.69 -19.06 12.98
N ASN A 325 -8.88 -19.21 11.94
CA ASN A 325 -7.66 -18.44 11.71
C ASN A 325 -7.89 -17.14 10.90
N CYS A 326 -9.13 -16.78 10.59
CA CYS A 326 -9.50 -15.47 10.03
C CYS A 326 -10.58 -14.82 10.88
N MET A 327 -10.55 -13.49 11.01
CA MET A 327 -11.52 -12.74 11.80
C MET A 327 -11.75 -11.35 11.20
N PHE A 328 -13.02 -10.98 11.06
CA PHE A 328 -13.45 -9.62 10.80
C PHE A 328 -13.70 -8.88 12.12
N LYS A 329 -13.28 -7.62 12.18
CA LYS A 329 -13.49 -6.73 13.33
C LYS A 329 -13.92 -5.36 12.82
N ASP A 330 -15.07 -4.88 13.29
CA ASP A 330 -15.48 -3.50 13.03
C ASP A 330 -14.49 -2.53 13.69
N VAL A 331 -14.05 -1.53 12.94
CA VAL A 331 -13.17 -0.46 13.39
C VAL A 331 -13.74 0.88 12.96
N THR A 332 -13.60 1.91 13.79
CA THR A 332 -14.14 3.25 13.48
C THR A 332 -13.01 4.24 13.31
N ILE A 333 -12.99 4.93 12.17
CA ILE A 333 -12.01 5.96 11.86
C ILE A 333 -12.63 7.33 12.06
N TYR A 334 -12.03 8.12 12.94
CA TYR A 334 -12.46 9.48 13.23
C TYR A 334 -11.61 10.49 12.45
N HIS A 335 -12.16 11.66 12.17
CA HIS A 335 -11.41 12.79 11.63
C HIS A 335 -11.46 13.98 12.59
N LYS A 336 -10.32 14.64 12.79
CA LYS A 336 -10.23 15.85 13.61
C LYS A 336 -9.78 17.04 12.77
N GLU A 337 -10.51 18.14 12.90
CA GLU A 337 -10.11 19.43 12.31
C GLU A 337 -8.88 20.04 13.01
N ASP A 338 -8.77 19.86 14.32
CA ASP A 338 -7.59 20.24 15.11
C ASP A 338 -7.04 19.02 15.87
N ILE A 339 -5.75 18.73 15.67
CA ILE A 339 -5.04 17.59 16.30
C ILE A 339 -5.12 17.61 17.84
N ASN A 340 -5.24 18.81 18.42
CA ASN A 340 -5.30 19.07 19.87
C ASN A 340 -6.72 19.09 20.44
N SER A 341 -7.75 19.13 19.61
CA SER A 341 -9.13 19.04 20.08
C SER A 341 -9.40 17.63 20.63
N SER A 342 -9.93 17.51 21.85
CA SER A 342 -10.49 16.23 22.32
C SER A 342 -11.70 15.90 21.45
N ALA A 343 -11.87 14.62 21.08
CA ALA A 343 -13.09 14.22 20.40
C ALA A 343 -14.22 14.33 21.43
N SER A 344 -15.00 15.41 21.38
CA SER A 344 -16.19 15.58 22.19
C SER A 344 -17.23 14.56 21.73
N GLY A 345 -17.39 13.48 22.50
CA GLY A 345 -18.34 12.43 22.18
C GLY A 345 -18.47 11.32 23.23
N ASP A 346 -18.13 11.60 24.49
CA ASP A 346 -18.64 10.83 25.64
C ASP A 346 -19.45 11.82 26.48
N ASN A 347 -20.73 11.96 26.16
CA ASN A 347 -21.83 12.43 27.01
C ASN A 347 -23.03 12.85 26.15
N ALA A 348 -23.94 11.92 25.85
CA ALA A 348 -25.37 12.21 25.70
C ALA A 348 -26.17 10.90 25.75
N VAL A 349 -26.81 10.69 26.91
CA VAL A 349 -28.01 9.88 27.26
C VAL A 349 -28.35 8.64 26.44
#